data_AF-A0A0F9VNZ8-F1
#
_entry.id   AF-A0A0F9VNZ8-F1
#
_cell.length_a   1.000
_cell.length_b   1.000
_cell.length_c   1.000
_cell.angle_alpha   90.00
_cell.angle_beta   90.00
_cell.angle_gamma   90.00
#
_symmetry.space_group_name_H-M   'P 1'
#
loop_
_entity.id
_entity.type
_entity.pdbx_description
1 polymer ?
#
loop_
_entity_poly.entity_id
_entity_poly.type
_entity_poly.pdbx_seq_one_letter_code
_entity_poly.pdbx_strand_id
1 'polypeptide(L)'
;MTTLASCRSVHLYSGFGSRPAPNVTCTTGLPKATEVYHMVTEVDIALNKGAQDGFVRSKAEFPAFMGGQGSGKTAGGVIKCWFYSMEHPGSRGVWTEPVAAMFAESCLPTLRSFFGEYEGAFWQEQGKGGPNHRIEFANGCLWMLKAAETPERLVGFEVAWALMNEAGSTEHGSQEQAYLNLVGRLRQKGYPHWLGVATTPSGYNWLWREWVDSPTAKETGHILFHGSTFENKANLPDGYIERMAQTYIEGTPMYRQYVLGEFVQMEGLVLGNFDPNKHIAPWPDTLFVRKLAGVDFGVQSPTAIVECAVTQSGHKYLREWLYKRDCDDETFVKACRDAMDGGVTKFICDPSGKERIEWMVRNGIPAKKAPSNRIEQRVKAWLTPLSQGMLTICDESQFLIREVMGLSWAKRRGRELETDKFDINTPDHAFDAGADVLQEIGILPPDYSYRPQIVESGWN
;
A
#
# COMPACT_ATOMS: atom_id res chain seq x y z
N MET A 1 -14.31 -30.63 17.92
CA MET A 1 -13.37 -31.46 17.15
C MET A 1 -12.29 -30.55 16.60
N THR A 2 -11.14 -30.56 17.26
CA THR A 2 -10.04 -29.61 17.11
C THR A 2 -9.12 -30.14 16.01
N THR A 3 -9.15 -29.52 14.84
CA THR A 3 -8.24 -29.86 13.73
C THR A 3 -6.87 -29.25 14.00
N LEU A 4 -5.89 -30.14 14.21
CA LEU A 4 -4.46 -29.88 14.40
C LEU A 4 -3.91 -28.93 13.32
N ALA A 5 -3.11 -27.96 13.77
CA ALA A 5 -2.30 -27.10 12.90
C ALA A 5 -1.30 -27.97 12.12
N SER A 6 -1.10 -27.67 10.83
CA SER A 6 -0.10 -28.37 10.01
C SER A 6 1.31 -27.95 10.43
N CYS A 7 1.94 -28.73 11.31
CA CYS A 7 3.38 -28.70 11.53
C CYS A 7 4.10 -29.08 10.23
N ARG A 8 5.17 -28.35 9.90
CA ARG A 8 6.14 -28.79 8.90
C ARG A 8 7.47 -28.89 9.60
N SER A 9 8.01 -30.10 9.73
CA SER A 9 9.36 -30.33 10.21
C SER A 9 10.35 -29.71 9.22
N VAL A 10 11.27 -28.88 9.70
CA VAL A 10 12.40 -28.39 8.91
C VAL A 10 13.66 -29.09 9.41
N HIS A 11 14.34 -29.81 8.53
CA HIS A 11 15.51 -30.61 8.87
C HIS A 11 16.77 -29.73 8.92
N LEU A 12 17.33 -29.57 10.11
CA LEU A 12 18.65 -28.98 10.29
C LEU A 12 19.72 -30.03 9.97
N TYR A 13 20.63 -29.75 9.03
CA TYR A 13 21.83 -30.55 8.81
C TYR A 13 23.00 -29.90 9.54
N SER A 14 23.41 -30.46 10.68
CA SER A 14 24.67 -30.07 11.33
C SER A 14 25.80 -31.04 10.94
N GLY A 15 26.99 -30.48 10.70
CA GLY A 15 28.16 -31.19 10.20
C GLY A 15 28.83 -32.13 11.22
N PHE A 16 29.70 -32.98 10.67
CA PHE A 16 30.45 -34.09 11.27
C PHE A 16 30.96 -33.88 12.71
N GLY A 17 30.52 -34.74 13.63
CA GLY A 17 31.08 -34.86 14.97
C GLY A 17 31.37 -36.32 15.34
N SER A 18 32.61 -36.61 15.75
CA SER A 18 33.03 -37.91 16.31
C SER A 18 32.98 -37.88 17.83
N ARG A 19 32.22 -38.79 18.47
CA ARG A 19 32.31 -39.08 19.92
C ARG A 19 32.91 -40.49 20.13
N PRO A 20 33.70 -40.73 21.20
CA PRO A 20 34.21 -42.05 21.51
C PRO A 20 33.12 -42.93 22.15
N ALA A 21 32.98 -44.16 21.67
CA ALA A 21 32.02 -45.15 22.19
C ALA A 21 32.49 -45.73 23.55
N PRO A 22 31.58 -46.12 24.46
CA PRO A 22 31.93 -46.81 25.69
C PRO A 22 32.28 -48.29 25.43
N ASN A 23 33.23 -48.78 26.22
CA ASN A 23 33.85 -50.11 26.20
C ASN A 23 32.92 -51.28 25.85
N VAL A 24 33.24 -52.00 24.76
CA VAL A 24 32.86 -53.40 24.55
C VAL A 24 34.07 -54.17 24.00
N THR A 25 34.32 -55.33 24.60
CA THR A 25 35.46 -56.23 24.43
C THR A 25 35.52 -56.95 23.07
N CYS A 26 36.70 -56.91 22.46
CA CYS A 26 37.36 -57.82 21.50
C CYS A 26 36.53 -58.84 20.68
N THR A 27 36.58 -58.74 19.34
CA THR A 27 37.13 -59.80 18.45
C THR A 27 37.30 -59.28 17.00
N THR A 28 38.56 -59.34 16.54
CA THR A 28 39.08 -59.42 15.15
C THR A 28 38.24 -58.87 13.97
N GLY A 29 38.71 -57.78 13.36
CA GLY A 29 38.34 -57.38 11.98
C GLY A 29 38.48 -55.88 11.74
N LEU A 30 39.20 -55.50 10.68
CA LEU A 30 39.48 -54.12 10.20
C LEU A 30 38.31 -53.11 10.36
N PRO A 31 38.58 -51.82 10.64
CA PRO A 31 37.53 -50.84 10.90
C PRO A 31 36.66 -50.62 9.66
N LYS A 32 35.36 -50.90 9.80
CA LYS A 32 34.31 -50.51 8.85
C LYS A 32 34.10 -48.99 8.90
N ALA A 33 33.69 -48.46 7.76
CA ALA A 33 33.41 -47.07 7.45
C ALA A 33 32.82 -46.26 8.61
N THR A 34 33.33 -45.04 8.78
CA THR A 34 32.74 -43.97 9.59
C THR A 34 31.28 -43.75 9.18
N GLU A 35 30.34 -44.20 10.01
CA GLU A 35 28.93 -43.82 9.88
C GLU A 35 28.81 -42.31 10.13
N VAL A 36 28.36 -41.58 9.10
CA VAL A 36 28.03 -40.16 9.20
C VAL A 36 26.62 -40.09 9.77
N TYR A 37 26.52 -39.84 11.07
CA TYR A 37 25.23 -39.59 11.71
C TYR A 37 24.78 -38.17 11.33
N HIS A 38 23.77 -38.07 10.47
CA HIS A 38 23.03 -36.82 10.27
C HIS A 38 22.13 -36.60 11.49
N MET A 39 22.52 -35.71 12.40
CA MET A 39 21.59 -35.23 13.41
C MET A 39 20.60 -34.28 12.74
N VAL A 40 19.41 -34.80 12.47
CA VAL A 40 18.24 -34.02 12.05
C VAL A 40 17.62 -33.43 13.30
N THR A 41 17.77 -32.13 13.50
CA THR A 41 17.00 -31.42 14.52
C THR A 41 15.74 -30.89 13.86
N GLU A 42 14.57 -31.38 14.29
CA GLU A 42 13.27 -30.85 13.87
C GLU A 42 12.94 -29.62 14.72
N VAL A 43 12.68 -28.48 14.06
CA VAL A 43 12.14 -27.29 14.74
C VAL A 43 10.64 -27.23 14.49
N ASP A 44 9.84 -27.42 15.52
CA ASP A 44 8.39 -27.25 15.46
C ASP A 44 8.02 -25.79 15.69
N ILE A 45 7.55 -25.12 14.63
CA ILE A 45 7.09 -23.73 14.69
C ILE A 45 5.60 -23.70 14.39
N ALA A 46 4.81 -23.26 15.36
CA ALA A 46 3.38 -22.98 15.18
C ALA A 46 3.21 -21.59 14.55
N LEU A 47 2.62 -21.53 13.36
CA LEU A 47 2.26 -20.28 12.69
C LEU A 47 0.82 -19.90 13.04
N ASN A 48 0.57 -18.60 13.22
CA ASN A 48 -0.79 -18.09 13.32
C ASN A 48 -1.52 -18.27 11.99
N LYS A 49 -2.73 -18.83 12.06
CA LYS A 49 -3.62 -18.92 10.90
C LYS A 49 -3.90 -17.52 10.36
N GLY A 50 -4.01 -17.41 9.03
CA GLY A 50 -4.29 -16.13 8.37
C GLY A 50 -3.02 -15.52 7.76
N ALA A 51 -2.82 -14.22 7.98
CA ALA A 51 -1.82 -13.45 7.27
C ALA A 51 -0.38 -13.96 7.50
N GLN A 52 -0.04 -14.35 8.72
CA GLN A 52 1.31 -14.84 9.04
C GLN A 52 1.62 -16.15 8.32
N ASP A 53 0.74 -17.16 8.43
CA ASP A 53 0.90 -18.45 7.74
C ASP A 53 0.97 -18.27 6.21
N GLY A 54 0.07 -17.45 5.65
CA GLY A 54 0.08 -17.12 4.22
C GLY A 54 1.38 -16.46 3.76
N PHE A 55 1.85 -15.45 4.49
CA PHE A 55 3.08 -14.72 4.18
C PHE A 55 4.32 -15.61 4.25
N VAL A 56 4.46 -16.38 5.34
CA VAL A 56 5.60 -17.29 5.54
C VAL A 56 5.69 -18.30 4.41
N ARG A 57 4.55 -18.91 4.03
CA ARG A 57 4.49 -19.96 3.00
C ARG A 57 4.46 -19.44 1.56
N SER A 58 4.23 -18.15 1.36
CA SER A 58 4.14 -17.56 0.03
C SER A 58 5.42 -17.78 -0.78
N LYS A 59 5.25 -18.20 -2.04
CA LYS A 59 6.33 -18.29 -3.04
C LYS A 59 6.30 -17.12 -4.04
N ALA A 60 5.47 -16.12 -3.79
CA ALA A 60 5.41 -14.93 -4.63
C ALA A 60 6.73 -14.16 -4.61
N GLU A 61 7.03 -13.44 -5.68
CA GLU A 61 8.24 -12.61 -5.78
C GLU A 61 8.19 -11.41 -4.82
N PHE A 62 7.00 -10.84 -4.58
CA PHE A 62 6.81 -9.67 -3.73
C PHE A 62 5.72 -9.89 -2.68
N PRO A 63 5.92 -10.74 -1.66
CA PRO A 63 4.95 -10.94 -0.60
C PRO A 63 5.00 -9.79 0.42
N ALA A 64 3.86 -9.23 0.82
CA ALA A 64 3.79 -8.22 1.88
C ALA A 64 2.87 -8.66 3.02
N PHE A 65 3.37 -8.61 4.25
CA PHE A 65 2.56 -8.71 5.46
C PHE A 65 2.31 -7.30 6.02
N MET A 66 1.12 -6.77 5.72
CA MET A 66 0.62 -5.53 6.32
C MET A 66 -0.26 -5.88 7.51
N GLY A 67 0.02 -5.32 8.69
CA GLY A 67 -0.79 -5.69 9.84
C GLY A 67 -0.64 -4.79 11.06
N GLY A 68 -1.56 -4.97 12.01
CA GLY A 68 -1.60 -4.21 13.26
C GLY A 68 -0.40 -4.47 14.18
N GLN A 69 -0.21 -3.64 15.19
CA GLN A 69 0.80 -3.85 16.23
C GLN A 69 0.53 -5.18 16.94
N GLY A 70 1.58 -5.96 17.17
CA GLY A 70 1.44 -7.27 17.78
C GLY A 70 0.81 -8.35 16.88
N SER A 71 0.59 -8.13 15.57
CA SER A 71 0.05 -9.17 14.67
C SER A 71 1.05 -10.26 14.27
N GLY A 72 2.29 -10.22 14.77
CA GLY A 72 3.31 -11.25 14.51
C GLY A 72 4.08 -11.08 13.19
N LYS A 73 4.10 -9.87 12.62
CA LYS A 73 4.78 -9.57 11.34
C LYS A 73 6.27 -9.84 11.37
N THR A 74 6.99 -9.30 12.36
CA THR A 74 8.44 -9.50 12.53
C THR A 74 8.77 -10.99 12.70
N ALA A 75 7.99 -11.71 13.50
CA ALA A 75 8.12 -13.15 13.66
C ALA A 75 7.91 -13.89 12.32
N GLY A 76 6.88 -13.53 11.56
CA GLY A 76 6.64 -14.06 10.22
C GLY A 76 7.81 -13.80 9.27
N GLY A 77 8.39 -12.60 9.30
CA GLY A 77 9.61 -12.25 8.58
C GLY A 77 10.78 -13.16 8.92
N VAL A 78 11.10 -13.28 10.21
CA VAL A 78 12.21 -14.12 10.72
C VAL A 78 12.03 -15.57 10.29
N ILE A 79 10.83 -16.13 10.49
CA ILE A 79 10.54 -17.53 10.17
C ILE A 79 10.63 -17.78 8.66
N LYS A 80 10.11 -16.86 7.83
CA LYS A 80 10.22 -16.95 6.36
C LYS A 80 11.68 -16.97 5.90
N CYS A 81 12.49 -16.04 6.38
CA CYS A 81 13.92 -15.97 6.05
C CYS A 81 14.66 -17.22 6.52
N TRP A 82 14.31 -17.74 7.71
CA TRP A 82 14.89 -18.98 8.24
C TRP A 82 14.55 -20.18 7.37
N PHE A 83 13.28 -20.40 7.06
CA PHE A 83 12.85 -21.49 6.19
C PHE A 83 13.52 -21.44 4.82
N TYR A 84 13.59 -20.25 4.22
CA TYR A 84 14.31 -20.07 2.96
C TYR A 84 15.79 -20.48 3.10
N SER A 85 16.45 -20.08 4.19
CA SER A 85 17.87 -20.40 4.43
C SER A 85 18.12 -21.89 4.62
N MET A 86 17.12 -22.65 5.12
CA MET A 86 17.21 -24.10 5.28
C MET A 86 16.94 -24.83 3.97
N GLU A 87 15.95 -24.37 3.20
CA GLU A 87 15.64 -24.93 1.88
C GLU A 87 16.73 -24.64 0.84
N HIS A 88 17.50 -23.57 1.02
CA HIS A 88 18.51 -23.10 0.07
C HIS A 88 19.88 -22.79 0.73
N PRO A 89 20.68 -23.82 1.06
CA PRO A 89 22.05 -23.65 1.55
C PRO A 89 22.91 -22.77 0.63
N GLY A 90 23.75 -21.89 1.20
CA GLY A 90 24.57 -20.94 0.46
C GLY A 90 23.86 -19.66 0.00
N SER A 91 22.57 -19.51 0.30
CA SER A 91 21.81 -18.30 -0.06
C SER A 91 22.24 -17.07 0.73
N ARG A 92 22.24 -15.93 0.06
CA ARG A 92 22.52 -14.62 0.65
C ARG A 92 21.23 -13.83 0.73
N GLY A 93 20.93 -13.30 1.90
CA GLY A 93 19.78 -12.46 2.15
C GLY A 93 20.18 -11.09 2.65
N VAL A 94 19.24 -10.16 2.61
CA VAL A 94 19.33 -8.89 3.31
C VAL A 94 18.05 -8.63 4.09
N TRP A 95 18.21 -8.37 5.38
CA TRP A 95 17.16 -7.84 6.24
C TRP A 95 17.40 -6.35 6.43
N THR A 96 16.37 -5.54 6.22
CA THR A 96 16.42 -4.12 6.53
C THR A 96 15.46 -3.76 7.65
N GLU A 97 15.92 -2.82 8.47
CA GLU A 97 15.10 -2.08 9.43
C GLU A 97 15.21 -0.59 9.06
N PRO A 98 14.28 0.28 9.49
CA PRO A 98 14.35 1.72 9.25
C PRO A 98 15.69 2.32 9.68
N VAL A 99 16.13 2.02 10.90
CA VAL A 99 17.41 2.49 11.47
C VAL A 99 18.22 1.34 12.05
N ALA A 100 19.54 1.49 12.13
CA ALA A 100 20.43 0.41 12.57
C ALA A 100 20.18 -0.07 14.01
N ALA A 101 19.69 0.80 14.90
CA ALA A 101 19.38 0.44 16.28
C ALA A 101 18.29 -0.65 16.38
N MET A 102 17.33 -0.65 15.45
CA MET A 102 16.19 -1.55 15.47
C MET A 102 16.58 -3.02 15.23
N PHE A 103 17.77 -3.33 14.72
CA PHE A 103 18.25 -4.72 14.66
C PHE A 103 18.35 -5.34 16.06
N ALA A 104 18.85 -4.58 17.03
CA ALA A 104 19.00 -5.03 18.41
C ALA A 104 17.68 -5.03 19.19
N GLU A 105 16.67 -4.29 18.71
CA GLU A 105 15.38 -4.12 19.40
C GLU A 105 14.28 -5.05 18.84
N SER A 106 14.35 -5.41 17.56
CA SER A 106 13.30 -6.14 16.84
C SER A 106 13.82 -7.43 16.22
N CYS A 107 14.66 -7.34 15.19
CA CYS A 107 15.11 -8.50 14.40
C CYS A 107 15.86 -9.55 15.23
N LEU A 108 16.94 -9.17 15.92
CA LEU A 108 17.81 -10.11 16.63
C LEU A 108 17.14 -10.74 17.87
N PRO A 109 16.38 -10.00 18.70
CA PRO A 109 15.60 -10.63 19.78
C PRO A 109 14.59 -11.64 19.25
N THR A 110 13.89 -11.33 18.15
CA THR A 110 12.93 -12.25 17.52
C THR A 110 13.63 -13.49 16.94
N LEU A 111 14.78 -13.32 16.27
CA LEU A 111 15.57 -14.46 15.80
C LEU A 111 15.99 -15.38 16.95
N ARG A 112 16.48 -14.81 18.06
CA ARG A 112 16.89 -15.58 19.23
C ARG A 112 15.72 -16.26 19.95
N SER A 113 14.53 -15.67 19.96
CA SER A 113 13.37 -16.32 20.59
C SER A 113 12.95 -17.60 19.87
N PHE A 114 13.14 -17.67 18.55
CA PHE A 114 12.81 -18.87 17.76
C PHE A 114 14.00 -19.82 17.58
N PHE A 115 15.22 -19.29 17.45
CA PHE A 115 16.38 -20.05 16.99
C PHE A 115 17.64 -19.84 17.84
N GLY A 116 17.51 -19.26 19.03
CA GLY A 116 18.64 -18.97 19.92
C GLY A 116 19.38 -20.22 20.42
N GLU A 117 18.68 -21.35 20.54
CA GLU A 117 19.31 -22.64 20.89
C GLU A 117 20.36 -23.10 19.85
N TYR A 118 20.29 -22.56 18.64
CA TYR A 118 21.22 -22.86 17.54
C TYR A 118 22.31 -21.80 17.36
N GLU A 119 22.29 -20.71 18.14
CA GLU A 119 23.31 -19.67 18.08
C GLU A 119 24.66 -20.23 18.55
N GLY A 120 25.74 -19.93 17.82
CA GLY A 120 27.09 -20.44 18.05
C GLY A 120 27.35 -21.83 17.47
N ALA A 121 26.33 -22.68 17.31
CA ALA A 121 26.48 -24.00 16.68
C ALA A 121 26.16 -23.98 15.18
N PHE A 122 25.09 -23.28 14.80
CA PHE A 122 24.59 -23.27 13.43
C PHE A 122 24.51 -21.87 12.83
N TRP A 123 24.28 -20.83 13.63
CA TRP A 123 24.34 -19.46 13.16
C TRP A 123 25.06 -18.56 14.16
N GLN A 124 25.65 -17.47 13.69
CA GLN A 124 26.35 -16.52 14.56
C GLN A 124 26.19 -15.08 14.05
N GLU A 125 25.92 -14.15 14.97
CA GLU A 125 25.96 -12.71 14.69
C GLU A 125 27.41 -12.24 14.55
N GLN A 126 27.70 -11.46 13.51
CA GLN A 126 29.01 -10.90 13.23
C GLN A 126 28.92 -9.40 12.91
N GLY A 127 29.95 -8.63 13.27
CA GLY A 127 30.06 -7.22 12.90
C GLY A 127 29.03 -6.29 13.55
N LYS A 128 28.55 -6.62 14.76
CA LYS A 128 27.57 -5.85 15.53
C LYS A 128 27.89 -4.35 15.57
N GLY A 129 26.92 -3.53 15.19
CA GLY A 129 27.02 -2.06 15.20
C GLY A 129 27.91 -1.45 14.12
N GLY A 130 28.48 -2.26 13.23
CA GLY A 130 29.34 -1.82 12.13
C GLY A 130 28.66 -1.93 10.75
N PRO A 131 29.31 -1.43 9.68
CA PRO A 131 28.78 -1.48 8.31
C PRO A 131 28.66 -2.91 7.73
N ASN A 132 29.30 -3.89 8.39
CA ASN A 132 29.34 -5.31 8.03
C ASN A 132 28.52 -6.20 8.99
N HIS A 133 27.50 -5.62 9.65
CA HIS A 133 26.59 -6.35 10.54
C HIS A 133 25.82 -7.42 9.76
N ARG A 134 25.95 -8.67 10.18
CA ARG A 134 25.43 -9.83 9.46
C ARG A 134 25.26 -11.05 10.35
N ILE A 135 24.58 -12.06 9.81
CA ILE A 135 24.36 -13.36 10.43
C ILE A 135 24.91 -14.42 9.49
N GLU A 136 25.87 -15.21 9.98
CA GLU A 136 26.52 -16.28 9.23
C GLU A 136 25.98 -17.64 9.67
N PHE A 137 25.73 -18.53 8.72
CA PHE A 137 25.18 -19.87 8.97
C PHE A 137 26.19 -20.95 8.57
N ALA A 138 26.19 -22.07 9.29
CA ALA A 138 27.07 -23.21 9.05
C ALA A 138 26.82 -23.88 7.69
N ASN A 139 25.63 -23.71 7.11
CA ASN A 139 25.30 -24.18 5.76
C ASN A 139 25.70 -23.20 4.65
N GLY A 140 26.50 -22.19 4.96
CA GLY A 140 27.01 -21.18 4.02
C GLY A 140 26.02 -20.04 3.71
N CYS A 141 24.83 -20.04 4.32
CA CYS A 141 23.91 -18.91 4.19
C CYS A 141 24.43 -17.66 4.91
N LEU A 142 24.01 -16.48 4.44
CA LEU A 142 24.40 -15.19 5.00
C LEU A 142 23.22 -14.22 5.02
N TRP A 143 22.90 -13.63 6.16
CA TRP A 143 21.93 -12.53 6.24
C TRP A 143 22.68 -11.23 6.49
N MET A 144 22.64 -10.30 5.54
CA MET A 144 23.14 -8.94 5.74
C MET A 144 22.10 -8.12 6.51
N LEU A 145 22.51 -7.40 7.55
CA LEU A 145 21.65 -6.50 8.30
C LEU A 145 21.98 -5.06 7.87
N LYS A 146 21.07 -4.39 7.17
CA LYS A 146 21.31 -3.06 6.59
C LYS A 146 20.18 -2.07 6.88
N ALA A 147 20.49 -0.94 7.48
CA ALA A 147 19.50 0.09 7.77
C ALA A 147 19.03 0.79 6.47
N ALA A 148 17.72 0.95 6.33
CA ALA A 148 17.10 1.55 5.15
C ALA A 148 17.18 3.09 5.13
N GLU A 149 17.50 3.74 6.26
CA GLU A 149 17.75 5.19 6.35
C GLU A 149 18.91 5.68 5.46
N THR A 150 19.79 4.77 5.00
CA THR A 150 20.88 5.05 4.06
C THR A 150 20.74 4.23 2.78
N PRO A 151 19.73 4.51 1.94
CA PRO A 151 19.41 3.69 0.77
C PRO A 151 20.57 3.61 -0.24
N GLU A 152 21.46 4.61 -0.26
CA GLU A 152 22.66 4.64 -1.12
C GLU A 152 23.66 3.54 -0.77
N ARG A 153 23.58 2.96 0.44
CA ARG A 153 24.40 1.82 0.88
C ARG A 153 23.80 0.47 0.49
N LEU A 154 22.56 0.44 -0.01
CA LEU A 154 21.88 -0.76 -0.49
C LEU A 154 22.27 -1.08 -1.94
N VAL A 155 23.56 -0.99 -2.25
CA VAL A 155 24.13 -1.15 -3.59
C VAL A 155 25.31 -2.14 -3.58
N GLY A 156 25.71 -2.62 -4.75
CA GLY A 156 26.97 -3.38 -4.91
C GLY A 156 26.97 -4.86 -4.48
N PHE A 157 25.89 -5.37 -3.86
CA PHE A 157 25.76 -6.80 -3.53
C PHE A 157 24.74 -7.55 -4.40
N GLU A 158 24.67 -8.87 -4.20
CA GLU A 158 23.74 -9.81 -4.84
C GLU A 158 23.14 -10.71 -3.77
N VAL A 159 21.83 -10.84 -3.77
CA VAL A 159 21.07 -11.65 -2.82
C VAL A 159 20.06 -12.54 -3.53
N ALA A 160 19.75 -13.66 -2.90
CA ALA A 160 18.61 -14.51 -3.21
C ALA A 160 17.31 -13.90 -2.68
N TRP A 161 17.34 -13.20 -1.55
CA TRP A 161 16.14 -12.59 -0.98
C TRP A 161 16.42 -11.29 -0.25
N ALA A 162 15.38 -10.48 -0.11
CA ALA A 162 15.37 -9.29 0.71
C ALA A 162 14.09 -9.26 1.57
N LEU A 163 14.21 -8.84 2.83
CA LEU A 163 13.05 -8.55 3.67
C LEU A 163 13.19 -7.15 4.24
N MET A 164 12.19 -6.30 3.99
CA MET A 164 12.08 -4.98 4.58
C MET A 164 11.10 -5.01 5.76
N ASN A 165 11.64 -5.02 6.98
CA ASN A 165 10.84 -4.87 8.18
C ASN A 165 10.59 -3.37 8.46
N GLU A 166 9.39 -3.05 8.92
CA GLU A 166 8.91 -1.68 9.18
C GLU A 166 9.07 -0.70 8.00
N ALA A 167 8.90 -1.19 6.76
CA ALA A 167 9.03 -0.41 5.53
C ALA A 167 8.03 0.77 5.41
N GLY A 168 6.97 0.79 6.23
CA GLY A 168 6.02 1.91 6.31
C GLY A 168 6.53 3.12 7.10
N SER A 169 7.74 3.05 7.67
CA SER A 169 8.32 4.17 8.43
C SER A 169 8.62 5.37 7.55
N THR A 170 8.22 6.57 8.01
CA THR A 170 8.46 7.85 7.33
C THR A 170 9.52 8.71 8.02
N GLU A 171 10.07 8.26 9.15
CA GLU A 171 10.91 9.10 10.01
C GLU A 171 12.39 9.11 9.59
N HIS A 172 12.84 8.12 8.79
CA HIS A 172 14.26 7.89 8.52
C HIS A 172 14.53 7.40 7.09
N GLY A 173 14.99 8.32 6.22
CA GLY A 173 15.34 8.05 4.82
C GLY A 173 14.14 7.62 3.95
N SER A 174 14.37 7.45 2.65
CA SER A 174 13.34 6.96 1.73
C SER A 174 13.32 5.43 1.71
N GLN A 175 12.31 4.86 2.37
CA GLN A 175 12.04 3.41 2.32
C GLN A 175 11.72 2.95 0.90
N GLU A 176 11.02 3.78 0.11
CA GLU A 176 10.74 3.49 -1.30
C GLU A 176 12.03 3.41 -2.13
N GLN A 177 12.99 4.30 -1.92
CA GLN A 177 14.28 4.22 -2.61
C GLN A 177 15.07 2.97 -2.19
N ALA A 178 15.01 2.60 -0.91
CA ALA A 178 15.60 1.36 -0.42
C ALA A 178 14.96 0.14 -1.12
N TYR A 179 13.64 0.11 -1.24
CA TYR A 179 12.90 -0.91 -1.97
C TYR A 179 13.38 -1.03 -3.42
N LEU A 180 13.38 0.07 -4.18
CA LEU A 180 13.83 0.08 -5.58
C LEU A 180 15.27 -0.40 -5.74
N ASN A 181 16.17 -0.01 -4.83
CA ASN A 181 17.56 -0.46 -4.85
C ASN A 181 17.66 -1.98 -4.63
N LEU A 182 16.89 -2.52 -3.67
CA LEU A 182 16.84 -3.93 -3.31
C LEU A 182 16.26 -4.81 -4.41
N VAL A 183 15.23 -4.35 -5.14
CA VAL A 183 14.71 -5.05 -6.34
C VAL A 183 15.86 -5.36 -7.31
N GLY A 184 16.74 -4.38 -7.57
CA GLY A 184 17.91 -4.57 -8.42
C GLY A 184 19.01 -5.47 -7.83
N ARG A 185 18.93 -5.88 -6.56
CA ARG A 185 19.92 -6.77 -5.90
C ARG A 185 19.55 -8.26 -5.96
N LEU A 186 18.29 -8.58 -6.29
CA LEU A 186 17.77 -9.94 -6.41
C LEU A 186 18.31 -10.64 -7.67
N ARG A 187 19.56 -11.12 -7.61
CA ARG A 187 20.20 -11.77 -8.76
C ARG A 187 21.24 -12.82 -8.41
N GLN A 188 21.25 -13.32 -7.18
CA GLN A 188 22.15 -14.43 -6.82
C GLN A 188 21.82 -15.66 -7.69
N LYS A 189 22.80 -16.12 -8.48
CA LYS A 189 22.63 -17.23 -9.42
C LYS A 189 22.33 -18.55 -8.70
N GLY A 190 21.35 -19.30 -9.19
CA GLY A 190 20.99 -20.63 -8.69
C GLY A 190 19.96 -20.64 -7.56
N TYR A 191 19.35 -19.50 -7.24
CA TYR A 191 18.39 -19.35 -6.14
C TYR A 191 17.09 -18.68 -6.63
N PRO A 192 15.91 -19.10 -6.11
CA PRO A 192 14.65 -18.37 -6.35
C PRO A 192 14.67 -16.99 -5.68
N HIS A 193 14.19 -15.94 -6.35
CA HIS A 193 14.24 -14.58 -5.82
C HIS A 193 12.93 -14.11 -5.20
N TRP A 194 13.00 -13.41 -4.06
CA TRP A 194 11.86 -12.68 -3.51
C TRP A 194 12.29 -11.45 -2.69
N LEU A 195 11.49 -10.39 -2.71
CA LEU A 195 11.59 -9.23 -1.82
C LEU A 195 10.27 -9.09 -1.05
N GLY A 196 10.32 -9.31 0.25
CA GLY A 196 9.13 -9.17 1.10
C GLY A 196 9.11 -7.91 1.95
N VAL A 197 7.92 -7.48 2.32
CA VAL A 197 7.69 -6.39 3.28
C VAL A 197 6.92 -6.90 4.49
N ALA A 198 7.28 -6.46 5.68
CA ALA A 198 6.53 -6.71 6.91
C ALA A 198 6.40 -5.40 7.70
N THR A 199 5.20 -4.80 7.76
CA THR A 199 5.04 -3.47 8.40
C THR A 199 3.60 -3.19 8.82
N THR A 200 3.43 -2.16 9.65
CA THR A 200 2.11 -1.56 9.88
C THR A 200 1.86 -0.54 8.78
N PRO A 201 0.78 -0.67 7.97
CA PRO A 201 0.53 0.27 6.89
C PRO A 201 0.18 1.67 7.42
N SER A 202 0.36 2.68 6.59
CA SER A 202 0.02 4.07 6.89
C SER A 202 -0.29 4.84 5.61
N GLY A 203 -1.35 5.66 5.64
CA GLY A 203 -1.79 6.47 4.51
C GLY A 203 -2.02 5.68 3.21
N TYR A 204 -2.01 6.36 2.07
CA TYR A 204 -2.06 5.72 0.74
C TYR A 204 -0.74 5.89 -0.02
N ASN A 205 0.36 5.53 0.64
CA ASN A 205 1.73 5.75 0.19
C ASN A 205 2.20 4.73 -0.88
N TRP A 206 3.51 4.66 -1.13
CA TRP A 206 4.10 3.73 -2.10
C TRP A 206 3.76 2.25 -1.81
N LEU A 207 3.62 1.83 -0.55
CA LEU A 207 3.22 0.46 -0.22
C LEU A 207 1.79 0.15 -0.70
N TRP A 208 0.88 1.10 -0.55
CA TRP A 208 -0.47 0.97 -1.10
C TRP A 208 -0.41 0.89 -2.63
N ARG A 209 0.42 1.72 -3.26
CA ARG A 209 0.58 1.73 -4.72
C ARG A 209 1.07 0.38 -5.25
N GLU A 210 2.13 -0.18 -4.67
CA GLU A 210 2.73 -1.44 -5.13
C GLU A 210 1.86 -2.68 -4.84
N TRP A 211 1.22 -2.75 -3.66
CA TRP A 211 0.50 -3.97 -3.23
C TRP A 211 -1.02 -3.93 -3.31
N VAL A 212 -1.62 -2.75 -3.53
CA VAL A 212 -3.09 -2.61 -3.55
C VAL A 212 -3.60 -1.95 -4.83
N ASP A 213 -3.04 -0.80 -5.19
CA ASP A 213 -3.54 0.01 -6.31
C ASP A 213 -3.11 -0.52 -7.67
N SER A 214 -1.94 -1.14 -7.76
CA SER A 214 -1.40 -1.65 -9.02
C SER A 214 -2.38 -2.66 -9.65
N PRO A 215 -2.97 -2.36 -10.83
CA PRO A 215 -3.94 -3.25 -11.47
C PRO A 215 -3.35 -4.63 -11.78
N THR A 216 -2.03 -4.70 -11.90
CA THR A 216 -1.25 -5.90 -12.20
C THR A 216 -0.48 -6.39 -10.98
N ALA A 217 -0.75 -5.92 -9.76
CA ALA A 217 -0.05 -6.37 -8.55
C ALA A 217 0.03 -7.91 -8.49
N LYS A 218 -1.10 -8.60 -8.70
CA LYS A 218 -1.12 -10.07 -8.73
C LYS A 218 -0.34 -10.67 -9.89
N GLU A 219 -0.33 -10.03 -11.06
CA GLU A 219 0.37 -10.48 -12.27
C GLU A 219 1.89 -10.28 -12.15
N THR A 220 2.32 -9.26 -11.39
CA THR A 220 3.72 -8.93 -11.11
C THR A 220 4.26 -9.63 -9.86
N GLY A 221 3.48 -10.49 -9.21
CA GLY A 221 3.89 -11.24 -8.02
C GLY A 221 3.78 -10.45 -6.70
N HIS A 222 3.15 -9.27 -6.69
CA HIS A 222 2.81 -8.51 -5.49
C HIS A 222 1.57 -9.09 -4.82
N ILE A 223 1.78 -9.80 -3.71
CA ILE A 223 0.72 -10.45 -2.94
C ILE A 223 0.66 -9.85 -1.53
N LEU A 224 -0.49 -9.25 -1.21
CA LEU A 224 -0.77 -8.69 0.09
C LEU A 224 -1.40 -9.73 1.03
N PHE A 225 -0.81 -9.86 2.21
CA PHE A 225 -1.35 -10.56 3.37
C PHE A 225 -1.69 -9.53 4.44
N HIS A 226 -2.96 -9.19 4.55
CA HIS A 226 -3.47 -8.26 5.55
C HIS A 226 -3.79 -9.01 6.85
N GLY A 227 -3.21 -8.60 7.98
CA GLY A 227 -3.45 -9.28 9.26
C GLY A 227 -3.64 -8.36 10.46
N SER A 228 -4.73 -8.57 11.19
CA SER A 228 -5.04 -7.80 12.40
C SER A 228 -4.26 -8.31 13.62
N THR A 229 -4.21 -7.50 14.69
CA THR A 229 -3.66 -7.93 15.99
C THR A 229 -4.40 -9.17 16.54
N PHE A 230 -5.70 -9.32 16.23
CA PHE A 230 -6.53 -10.41 16.72
C PHE A 230 -6.08 -11.79 16.20
N GLU A 231 -5.47 -11.86 15.02
CA GLU A 231 -4.97 -13.12 14.45
C GLU A 231 -3.82 -13.72 15.26
N ASN A 232 -3.11 -12.89 16.02
CA ASN A 232 -2.00 -13.31 16.88
C ASN A 232 -2.40 -13.41 18.37
N LYS A 233 -3.70 -13.44 18.69
CA LYS A 233 -4.19 -13.43 20.08
C LYS A 233 -3.53 -14.50 20.97
N ALA A 234 -3.27 -15.68 20.44
CA ALA A 234 -2.70 -16.80 21.20
C ALA A 234 -1.25 -16.57 21.68
N ASN A 235 -0.51 -15.63 21.07
CA ASN A 235 0.88 -15.32 21.44
C ASN A 235 1.02 -13.95 22.10
N LEU A 236 -0.10 -13.30 22.44
CA LEU A 236 -0.12 -12.00 23.10
C LEU A 236 -0.42 -12.19 24.59
N PRO A 237 0.11 -11.32 25.48
CA PRO A 237 -0.26 -11.35 26.89
C PRO A 237 -1.77 -11.17 27.09
N ASP A 238 -2.33 -11.81 28.11
CA ASP A 238 -3.72 -11.61 28.50
C ASP A 238 -4.02 -10.11 28.71
N GLY A 239 -5.15 -9.64 28.17
CA GLY A 239 -5.55 -8.23 28.24
C GLY A 239 -4.86 -7.30 27.23
N TYR A 240 -3.92 -7.78 26.41
CA TYR A 240 -3.19 -6.93 25.45
C TYR A 240 -4.14 -6.29 24.44
N ILE A 241 -5.03 -7.08 23.84
CA ILE A 241 -5.97 -6.61 22.80
C ILE A 241 -6.96 -5.61 23.41
N GLU A 242 -7.45 -5.89 24.61
CA GLU A 242 -8.36 -5.02 25.35
C GLU A 242 -7.70 -3.67 25.65
N ARG A 243 -6.43 -3.66 26.07
CA ARG A 243 -5.65 -2.43 26.27
C ARG A 243 -5.41 -1.68 24.95
N MET A 244 -5.16 -2.39 23.85
CA MET A 244 -5.02 -1.79 22.52
C MET A 244 -6.32 -1.12 22.07
N ALA A 245 -7.48 -1.76 22.28
CA ALA A 245 -8.79 -1.19 21.97
C ALA A 245 -9.16 0.01 22.89
N GLN A 246 -8.66 0.04 24.12
CA GLN A 246 -8.79 1.20 25.01
C GLN A 246 -7.87 2.37 24.60
N THR A 247 -6.68 2.05 24.08
CA THR A 247 -5.68 3.05 23.66
C THR A 247 -6.04 3.64 22.30
N TYR A 248 -6.37 2.78 21.34
CA TYR A 248 -6.85 3.12 20.03
C TYR A 248 -8.34 2.85 20.00
N ILE A 249 -9.15 3.89 20.22
CA ILE A 249 -10.60 3.76 20.37
C ILE A 249 -11.19 3.08 19.12
N GLU A 250 -11.95 2.00 19.34
CA GLU A 250 -12.59 1.25 18.27
C GLU A 250 -13.41 2.16 17.34
N GLY A 251 -13.30 1.91 16.03
CA GLY A 251 -13.93 2.73 14.98
C GLY A 251 -13.15 3.99 14.57
N THR A 252 -12.04 4.33 15.24
CA THR A 252 -11.19 5.46 14.83
C THR A 252 -10.16 5.07 13.76
N PRO A 253 -9.64 6.04 12.97
CA PRO A 253 -8.51 5.82 12.06
C PRO A 253 -7.31 5.12 12.71
N MET A 254 -6.97 5.49 13.95
CA MET A 254 -5.85 4.90 14.67
C MET A 254 -6.10 3.44 15.05
N TYR A 255 -7.34 3.07 15.39
CA TYR A 255 -7.69 1.67 15.63
C TYR A 255 -7.60 0.85 14.35
N ARG A 256 -8.17 1.36 13.25
CA ARG A 256 -8.10 0.71 11.94
C ARG A 256 -6.64 0.49 11.51
N GLN A 257 -5.77 1.48 11.68
CA GLN A 257 -4.36 1.36 11.32
C GLN A 257 -3.58 0.43 12.27
N TYR A 258 -3.55 0.74 13.56
CA TYR A 258 -2.65 0.08 14.51
C TYR A 258 -3.20 -1.23 15.10
N VAL A 259 -4.50 -1.50 15.02
CA VAL A 259 -5.09 -2.75 15.52
C VAL A 259 -5.56 -3.63 14.37
N LEU A 260 -6.30 -3.08 13.41
CA LEU A 260 -6.80 -3.86 12.27
C LEU A 260 -5.75 -4.05 11.18
N GLY A 261 -4.74 -3.17 11.10
CA GLY A 261 -3.69 -3.25 10.08
C GLY A 261 -4.10 -2.68 8.73
N GLU A 262 -5.02 -1.72 8.72
CA GLU A 262 -5.57 -1.12 7.51
C GLU A 262 -4.79 0.12 7.08
N PHE A 263 -4.75 0.38 5.77
CA PHE A 263 -4.26 1.65 5.25
C PHE A 263 -5.26 2.77 5.55
N VAL A 264 -4.85 3.74 6.37
CA VAL A 264 -5.69 4.88 6.76
C VAL A 264 -4.87 6.17 6.79
N GLN A 265 -5.45 7.26 6.28
CA GLN A 265 -4.86 8.60 6.38
C GLN A 265 -5.31 9.25 7.70
N MET A 266 -4.37 9.60 8.58
CA MET A 266 -4.69 9.96 9.98
C MET A 266 -4.75 11.46 10.30
N GLU A 267 -4.08 12.33 9.54
CA GLU A 267 -4.03 13.78 9.80
C GLU A 267 -3.86 14.58 8.50
N GLY A 268 -4.22 15.87 8.56
CA GLY A 268 -3.96 16.82 7.48
C GLY A 268 -4.90 16.69 6.29
N LEU A 269 -5.99 15.92 6.38
CA LEU A 269 -6.96 15.77 5.30
C LEU A 269 -7.50 17.12 4.83
N VAL A 270 -7.47 17.33 3.53
CA VAL A 270 -8.00 18.54 2.88
C VAL A 270 -9.52 18.59 3.03
N LEU A 271 -10.19 17.43 2.87
CA LEU A 271 -11.63 17.27 3.03
C LEU A 271 -11.96 16.48 4.30
N GLY A 272 -11.51 16.97 5.46
CA GLY A 272 -11.68 16.28 6.74
C GLY A 272 -13.14 16.05 7.19
N ASN A 273 -14.11 16.73 6.58
CA ASN A 273 -15.56 16.53 6.81
C ASN A 273 -16.20 15.55 5.81
N PHE A 274 -15.44 14.97 4.89
CA PHE A 274 -15.93 13.95 3.98
C PHE A 274 -16.11 12.62 4.72
N ASP A 275 -17.37 12.26 4.93
CA ASP A 275 -17.80 10.97 5.49
C ASP A 275 -18.28 10.02 4.36
N PRO A 276 -17.55 8.92 4.08
CA PRO A 276 -17.92 7.95 3.04
C PRO A 276 -19.34 7.39 3.21
N ASN A 277 -19.82 7.23 4.44
CA ASN A 277 -21.16 6.67 4.70
C ASN A 277 -22.30 7.65 4.37
N LYS A 278 -21.98 8.94 4.22
CA LYS A 278 -22.96 10.00 3.92
C LYS A 278 -22.83 10.52 2.49
N HIS A 279 -21.61 10.54 1.97
CA HIS A 279 -21.30 11.22 0.71
C HIS A 279 -21.02 10.26 -0.45
N ILE A 280 -21.10 8.94 -0.25
CA ILE A 280 -20.97 7.94 -1.31
C ILE A 280 -22.28 7.17 -1.44
N ALA A 281 -22.78 7.04 -2.67
CA ALA A 281 -23.96 6.26 -2.99
C ALA A 281 -23.94 5.83 -4.48
N PRO A 282 -24.75 4.84 -4.89
CA PRO A 282 -24.96 4.54 -6.29
C PRO A 282 -25.42 5.76 -7.08
N TRP A 283 -25.12 5.80 -8.39
CA TRP A 283 -25.64 6.85 -9.26
C TRP A 283 -27.18 6.88 -9.22
N PRO A 284 -27.80 8.02 -8.88
CA PRO A 284 -29.24 8.04 -8.65
C PRO A 284 -30.02 8.02 -9.97
N ASP A 285 -31.19 7.38 -9.94
CA ASP A 285 -32.21 7.58 -10.96
C ASP A 285 -33.02 8.84 -10.64
N THR A 286 -32.47 9.99 -11.04
CA THR A 286 -33.07 11.32 -10.80
C THR A 286 -32.93 12.23 -12.00
N LEU A 287 -33.76 13.28 -12.04
CA LEU A 287 -33.68 14.29 -13.09
C LEU A 287 -32.56 15.29 -12.78
N PHE A 288 -31.53 15.28 -13.62
CA PHE A 288 -30.48 16.29 -13.62
C PHE A 288 -30.86 17.45 -14.54
N VAL A 289 -30.72 18.67 -14.04
CA VAL A 289 -31.00 19.88 -14.83
C VAL A 289 -29.79 20.35 -15.62
N ARG A 290 -28.59 19.87 -15.27
CA ARG A 290 -27.34 20.19 -15.98
C ARG A 290 -26.27 19.15 -15.67
N LYS A 291 -25.45 18.83 -16.67
CA LYS A 291 -24.27 17.98 -16.57
C LYS A 291 -23.08 18.61 -17.27
N LEU A 292 -21.97 18.71 -16.54
CA LEU A 292 -20.67 19.15 -17.03
C LEU A 292 -19.62 18.12 -16.61
N ALA A 293 -18.44 18.16 -17.19
CA ALA A 293 -17.30 17.38 -16.71
C ALA A 293 -16.09 18.27 -16.47
N GLY A 294 -15.27 17.93 -15.49
CA GLY A 294 -13.99 18.56 -15.23
C GLY A 294 -12.87 17.70 -15.76
N VAL A 295 -11.75 18.31 -16.13
CA VAL A 295 -10.61 17.61 -16.73
C VAL A 295 -9.30 18.11 -16.16
N ASP A 296 -8.54 17.21 -15.55
CA ASP A 296 -7.12 17.41 -15.22
C ASP A 296 -6.25 16.64 -16.21
N PHE A 297 -5.26 17.32 -16.79
CA PHE A 297 -4.40 16.75 -17.84
C PHE A 297 -3.07 16.27 -17.26
N GLY A 298 -2.85 14.96 -17.30
CA GLY A 298 -1.59 14.35 -16.87
C GLY A 298 -0.75 13.89 -18.06
N VAL A 299 0.51 14.34 -18.13
CA VAL A 299 1.48 13.85 -19.13
C VAL A 299 2.15 12.56 -18.66
N GLN A 300 2.81 12.60 -17.49
CA GLN A 300 3.39 11.44 -16.79
C GLN A 300 2.55 11.03 -15.56
N SER A 301 1.66 11.93 -15.14
CA SER A 301 0.65 11.71 -14.11
C SER A 301 -0.67 11.24 -14.75
N PRO A 302 -1.61 10.67 -13.97
CA PRO A 302 -2.96 10.38 -14.46
C PRO A 302 -3.64 11.59 -15.12
N THR A 303 -4.33 11.35 -16.24
CA THR A 303 -5.38 12.24 -16.76
C THR A 303 -6.72 11.80 -16.16
N ALA A 304 -7.50 12.75 -15.66
CA ALA A 304 -8.78 12.49 -15.01
C ALA A 304 -9.94 13.25 -15.66
N ILE A 305 -11.11 12.60 -15.79
CA ILE A 305 -12.38 13.21 -16.22
C ILE A 305 -13.45 12.90 -15.18
N VAL A 306 -14.02 13.95 -14.58
CA VAL A 306 -15.05 13.84 -13.54
C VAL A 306 -16.30 14.60 -13.96
N GLU A 307 -17.40 13.90 -14.21
CA GLU A 307 -18.73 14.49 -14.40
C GLU A 307 -19.25 15.06 -13.08
N CYS A 308 -19.83 16.26 -13.13
CA CYS A 308 -20.77 16.73 -12.12
C CYS A 308 -22.14 16.90 -12.77
N ALA A 309 -23.14 16.25 -12.18
CA ALA A 309 -24.55 16.40 -12.50
C ALA A 309 -25.24 17.13 -11.35
N VAL A 310 -26.13 18.09 -11.65
CA VAL A 310 -26.83 18.87 -10.62
C VAL A 310 -28.34 18.71 -10.76
N THR A 311 -29.02 18.51 -9.63
CA THR A 311 -30.49 18.45 -9.55
C THR A 311 -31.10 19.85 -9.48
N GLN A 312 -32.43 19.95 -9.59
CA GLN A 312 -33.14 21.22 -9.41
C GLN A 312 -32.99 21.78 -7.98
N SER A 313 -32.77 20.93 -6.97
CA SER A 313 -32.49 21.38 -5.59
C SER A 313 -31.06 21.88 -5.39
N GLY A 314 -30.20 21.75 -6.40
CA GLY A 314 -28.79 22.15 -6.34
C GLY A 314 -27.85 21.08 -5.79
N HIS A 315 -28.35 19.86 -5.56
CA HIS A 315 -27.55 18.71 -5.12
C HIS A 315 -26.64 18.28 -6.25
N LYS A 316 -25.35 18.08 -5.94
CA LYS A 316 -24.30 17.75 -6.90
C LYS A 316 -23.92 16.29 -6.77
N TYR A 317 -23.98 15.58 -7.88
CA TYR A 317 -23.55 14.19 -8.01
C TYR A 317 -22.31 14.14 -8.88
N LEU A 318 -21.25 13.51 -8.38
CA LEU A 318 -19.98 13.37 -9.09
C LEU A 318 -19.78 11.93 -9.54
N ARG A 319 -19.28 11.75 -10.77
CA ARG A 319 -18.91 10.45 -11.32
C ARG A 319 -17.65 10.55 -12.16
N GLU A 320 -16.74 9.62 -11.95
CA GLU A 320 -15.53 9.46 -12.72
C GLU A 320 -15.82 8.75 -14.06
N TRP A 321 -15.32 9.33 -15.15
CA TRP A 321 -15.36 8.72 -16.48
C TRP A 321 -14.00 8.19 -16.93
N LEU A 322 -12.92 8.77 -16.42
CA LEU A 322 -11.56 8.41 -16.79
C LEU A 322 -10.62 8.73 -15.64
N TYR A 323 -9.70 7.80 -15.36
CA TYR A 323 -8.51 8.00 -14.57
C TYR A 323 -7.40 7.11 -15.14
N LYS A 324 -6.48 7.69 -15.92
CA LYS A 324 -5.49 6.89 -16.66
C LYS A 324 -4.13 7.57 -16.74
N ARG A 325 -3.06 6.88 -16.29
CA ARG A 325 -1.67 7.26 -16.56
C ARG A 325 -1.32 6.99 -18.01
N ASP A 326 -0.44 7.81 -18.57
CA ASP A 326 -0.02 7.72 -19.98
C ASP A 326 -1.23 7.64 -20.93
N CYS A 327 -2.24 8.48 -20.68
CA CYS A 327 -3.48 8.45 -21.43
C CYS A 327 -3.26 8.91 -22.88
N ASP A 328 -3.47 7.99 -23.82
CA ASP A 328 -3.48 8.27 -25.24
C ASP A 328 -4.72 9.07 -25.68
N ASP A 329 -4.59 9.75 -26.83
CA ASP A 329 -5.64 10.61 -27.38
C ASP A 329 -6.92 9.84 -27.73
N GLU A 330 -6.81 8.59 -28.18
CA GLU A 330 -7.96 7.75 -28.54
C GLU A 330 -8.81 7.43 -27.32
N THR A 331 -8.18 6.96 -26.24
CA THR A 331 -8.83 6.68 -24.96
C THR A 331 -9.47 7.94 -24.38
N PHE A 332 -8.75 9.06 -24.41
CA PHE A 332 -9.25 10.34 -23.92
C PHE A 332 -10.51 10.80 -24.68
N VAL A 333 -10.45 10.79 -26.03
CA VAL A 333 -11.58 11.19 -26.88
C VAL A 333 -12.77 10.27 -26.64
N LYS A 334 -12.55 8.95 -26.57
CA LYS A 334 -13.62 7.99 -26.28
C LYS A 334 -14.32 8.32 -24.97
N ALA A 335 -13.58 8.54 -23.89
CA ALA A 335 -14.16 8.89 -22.59
C ALA A 335 -14.96 10.21 -22.65
N CYS A 336 -14.47 11.22 -23.37
CA CYS A 336 -15.23 12.45 -23.60
C CYS A 336 -16.53 12.20 -24.37
N ARG A 337 -16.51 11.35 -25.40
CA ARG A 337 -17.70 11.02 -26.20
C ARG A 337 -18.73 10.26 -25.37
N ASP A 338 -18.30 9.24 -24.63
CA ASP A 338 -19.18 8.46 -23.75
C ASP A 338 -19.83 9.38 -22.69
N ALA A 339 -19.08 10.32 -22.13
CA ALA A 339 -19.61 11.31 -21.20
C ALA A 339 -20.65 12.25 -21.87
N MET A 340 -20.39 12.67 -23.11
CA MET A 340 -21.34 13.49 -23.89
C MET A 340 -22.62 12.73 -24.22
N ASP A 341 -22.52 11.44 -24.59
CA ASP A 341 -23.67 10.56 -24.80
C ASP A 341 -24.47 10.36 -23.50
N GLY A 342 -23.78 10.38 -22.35
CA GLY A 342 -24.37 10.44 -21.02
C GLY A 342 -24.99 11.79 -20.61
N GLY A 343 -24.93 12.80 -21.50
CA GLY A 343 -25.54 14.11 -21.33
C GLY A 343 -24.60 15.23 -20.88
N VAL A 344 -23.28 14.99 -20.78
CA VAL A 344 -22.31 16.06 -20.48
C VAL A 344 -22.26 17.06 -21.63
N THR A 345 -22.50 18.33 -21.32
CA THR A 345 -22.59 19.39 -22.33
C THR A 345 -21.30 20.18 -22.55
N LYS A 346 -20.38 20.16 -21.57
CA LYS A 346 -19.13 20.91 -21.62
C LYS A 346 -18.09 20.35 -20.66
N PHE A 347 -16.82 20.45 -21.07
CA PHE A 347 -15.64 20.10 -20.29
C PHE A 347 -14.98 21.36 -19.72
N ILE A 348 -14.70 21.36 -18.43
CA ILE A 348 -14.10 22.44 -17.65
C ILE A 348 -12.69 21.99 -17.28
N CYS A 349 -11.69 22.55 -17.94
CA CYS A 349 -10.34 22.00 -17.91
C CYS A 349 -9.38 22.89 -17.14
N ASP A 350 -8.30 22.29 -16.64
CA ASP A 350 -7.23 23.03 -15.97
C ASP A 350 -6.75 24.20 -16.87
N PRO A 351 -6.73 25.45 -16.35
CA PRO A 351 -6.30 26.65 -17.05
C PRO A 351 -4.91 26.59 -17.70
N SER A 352 -4.00 25.77 -17.18
CA SER A 352 -2.64 25.56 -17.70
C SER A 352 -2.64 24.77 -19.02
N GLY A 353 -3.64 23.91 -19.24
CA GLY A 353 -3.79 23.06 -20.43
C GLY A 353 -4.28 23.78 -21.69
N LYS A 354 -3.89 25.04 -21.92
CA LYS A 354 -4.45 25.90 -23.00
C LYS A 354 -4.46 25.23 -24.37
N GLU A 355 -3.34 24.65 -24.79
CA GLU A 355 -3.22 24.00 -26.10
C GLU A 355 -4.11 22.76 -26.21
N ARG A 356 -4.22 21.99 -25.12
CA ARG A 356 -5.07 20.79 -25.06
C ARG A 356 -6.54 21.15 -25.14
N ILE A 357 -6.97 22.24 -24.51
CA ILE A 357 -8.33 22.77 -24.60
C ILE A 357 -8.67 23.18 -26.04
N GLU A 358 -7.77 23.91 -26.72
CA GLU A 358 -7.96 24.29 -28.12
C GLU A 358 -8.04 23.06 -29.02
N TRP A 359 -7.22 22.04 -28.77
CA TRP A 359 -7.27 20.77 -29.46
C TRP A 359 -8.60 20.03 -29.24
N MET A 360 -9.13 19.98 -28.02
CA MET A 360 -10.44 19.40 -27.72
C MET A 360 -11.54 20.07 -28.55
N VAL A 361 -11.56 21.40 -28.57
CA VAL A 361 -12.56 22.18 -29.33
C VAL A 361 -12.47 21.90 -30.83
N ARG A 362 -11.25 21.85 -31.40
CA ARG A 362 -11.05 21.50 -32.83
C ARG A 362 -11.52 20.09 -33.16
N ASN A 363 -11.49 19.17 -32.20
CA ASN A 363 -12.00 17.81 -32.33
C ASN A 363 -13.48 17.67 -31.93
N GLY A 364 -14.22 18.77 -31.80
CA GLY A 364 -15.66 18.75 -31.52
C GLY A 364 -16.00 18.31 -30.09
N ILE A 365 -15.09 18.49 -29.14
CA ILE A 365 -15.33 18.30 -27.71
C ILE A 365 -15.45 19.70 -27.08
N PRO A 366 -16.64 20.14 -26.64
CA PRO A 366 -16.83 21.49 -26.11
C PRO A 366 -16.06 21.68 -24.80
N ALA A 367 -14.96 22.41 -24.82
CA ALA A 367 -14.11 22.64 -23.66
C ALA A 367 -13.90 24.13 -23.36
N LYS A 368 -13.68 24.46 -22.09
CA LYS A 368 -13.22 25.79 -21.65
C LYS A 368 -12.35 25.68 -20.40
N LYS A 369 -11.61 26.74 -20.08
CA LYS A 369 -10.83 26.84 -18.84
C LYS A 369 -11.74 26.91 -17.60
N ALA A 370 -11.31 26.28 -16.51
CA ALA A 370 -11.86 26.49 -15.18
C ALA A 370 -11.65 27.93 -14.71
N PRO A 371 -12.48 28.46 -13.80
CA PRO A 371 -12.32 29.82 -13.26
C PRO A 371 -10.99 30.05 -12.54
N SER A 372 -10.46 29.05 -11.84
CA SER A 372 -9.19 29.13 -11.11
C SER A 372 -8.55 27.75 -10.95
N ASN A 373 -7.22 27.72 -10.95
CA ASN A 373 -6.39 26.59 -10.52
C ASN A 373 -5.66 26.85 -9.19
N ARG A 374 -6.10 27.86 -8.43
CA ARG A 374 -5.54 28.11 -7.10
C ARG A 374 -6.08 27.06 -6.13
N ILE A 375 -5.20 26.43 -5.35
CA ILE A 375 -5.54 25.39 -4.38
C ILE A 375 -6.68 25.83 -3.46
N GLU A 376 -6.62 27.04 -2.89
CA GLU A 376 -7.69 27.57 -2.03
C GLU A 376 -9.07 27.59 -2.70
N GLN A 377 -9.14 27.94 -4.00
CA GLN A 377 -10.40 27.98 -4.75
C GLN A 377 -10.91 26.57 -5.04
N ARG A 378 -10.01 25.64 -5.36
CA ARG A 378 -10.36 24.23 -5.57
C ARG A 378 -10.89 23.57 -4.30
N VAL A 379 -10.19 23.75 -3.19
CA VAL A 379 -10.63 23.25 -1.88
C VAL A 379 -11.99 23.86 -1.49
N LYS A 380 -12.18 25.17 -1.70
CA LYS A 380 -13.46 25.83 -1.44
C LYS A 380 -14.61 25.27 -2.30
N ALA A 381 -14.34 24.94 -3.57
CA ALA A 381 -15.34 24.38 -4.48
C ALA A 381 -15.87 23.02 -3.99
N TRP A 382 -15.03 22.23 -3.34
CA TRP A 382 -15.41 20.99 -2.66
C TRP A 382 -16.12 21.23 -1.31
N LEU A 383 -15.52 22.03 -0.43
CA LEU A 383 -16.03 22.23 0.93
C LEU A 383 -17.42 22.88 0.98
N THR A 384 -17.74 23.76 0.02
CA THR A 384 -19.01 24.47 0.01
C THR A 384 -20.21 23.52 -0.10
N PRO A 385 -20.39 22.71 -1.18
CA PRO A 385 -21.50 21.77 -1.27
C PRO A 385 -21.40 20.63 -0.22
N LEU A 386 -20.19 20.23 0.17
CA LEU A 386 -19.98 19.20 1.18
C LEU A 386 -20.52 19.64 2.55
N SER A 387 -20.17 20.85 3.01
CA SER A 387 -20.67 21.42 4.27
C SER A 387 -22.19 21.65 4.29
N GLN A 388 -22.81 21.79 3.12
CA GLN A 388 -24.26 21.93 2.95
C GLN A 388 -24.99 20.58 2.88
N GLY A 389 -24.28 19.46 2.83
CA GLY A 389 -24.87 18.13 2.59
C GLY A 389 -25.41 17.96 1.17
N MET A 390 -24.91 18.74 0.21
CA MET A 390 -25.39 18.84 -1.17
C MET A 390 -24.41 18.22 -2.18
N LEU A 391 -23.61 17.24 -1.74
CA LEU A 391 -22.60 16.57 -2.53
C LEU A 391 -22.64 15.06 -2.31
N THR A 392 -22.64 14.31 -3.40
CA THR A 392 -22.54 12.85 -3.39
C THR A 392 -21.60 12.39 -4.51
N ILE A 393 -20.74 11.41 -4.23
CA ILE A 393 -19.87 10.76 -5.20
C ILE A 393 -20.45 9.37 -5.52
N CYS A 394 -20.48 9.00 -6.80
CA CYS A 394 -20.87 7.67 -7.24
C CYS A 394 -19.93 6.61 -6.65
N ASP A 395 -20.48 5.53 -6.10
CA ASP A 395 -19.71 4.41 -5.53
C ASP A 395 -18.78 3.70 -6.53
N GLU A 396 -19.07 3.78 -7.83
CA GLU A 396 -18.21 3.27 -8.90
C GLU A 396 -16.95 4.13 -9.16
N SER A 397 -16.87 5.34 -8.59
CA SER A 397 -15.78 6.32 -8.86
C SER A 397 -14.58 6.12 -7.93
N GLN A 398 -13.92 4.97 -8.05
CA GLN A 398 -12.94 4.49 -7.08
C GLN A 398 -11.71 5.41 -6.93
N PHE A 399 -11.15 5.95 -8.02
CA PHE A 399 -9.98 6.84 -7.93
C PHE A 399 -10.36 8.20 -7.36
N LEU A 400 -11.49 8.76 -7.78
CA LEU A 400 -12.04 9.99 -7.19
C LEU A 400 -12.31 9.86 -5.69
N ILE A 401 -12.97 8.78 -5.26
CA ILE A 401 -13.22 8.51 -3.82
C ILE A 401 -11.90 8.44 -3.07
N ARG A 402 -10.93 7.70 -3.61
CA ARG A 402 -9.61 7.53 -3.00
C ARG A 402 -8.89 8.87 -2.81
N GLU A 403 -8.84 9.71 -3.83
CA GLU A 403 -8.18 11.01 -3.73
C GLU A 403 -8.91 11.92 -2.73
N VAL A 404 -10.24 12.02 -2.79
CA VAL A 404 -11.03 12.82 -1.84
C VAL A 404 -10.82 12.37 -0.39
N MET A 405 -10.73 11.06 -0.14
CA MET A 405 -10.49 10.50 1.19
C MET A 405 -9.02 10.57 1.64
N GLY A 406 -8.08 10.62 0.71
CA GLY A 406 -6.65 10.50 0.97
C GLY A 406 -5.87 11.81 0.90
N LEU A 407 -6.40 12.83 0.22
CA LEU A 407 -5.70 14.08 -0.04
C LEU A 407 -5.40 14.82 1.26
N SER A 408 -4.13 15.13 1.49
CA SER A 408 -3.68 15.82 2.70
C SER A 408 -2.77 17.02 2.40
N TRP A 409 -2.77 17.97 3.32
CA TRP A 409 -1.83 19.10 3.35
C TRP A 409 -0.40 18.64 3.62
N ALA A 410 0.57 19.30 2.99
CA ALA A 410 1.98 19.06 3.25
C ALA A 410 2.35 19.41 4.71
N LYS A 411 3.32 18.70 5.28
CA LYS A 411 3.85 18.98 6.63
C LYS A 411 5.18 19.75 6.55
N ARG A 412 5.32 20.86 7.30
CA ARG A 412 6.64 21.45 7.59
C ARG A 412 7.44 20.56 8.54
N ARG A 413 8.78 20.66 8.47
CA ARG A 413 9.68 20.12 9.51
C ARG A 413 9.32 20.77 10.85
N GLY A 414 8.48 20.09 11.65
CA GLY A 414 7.98 20.64 12.92
C GLY A 414 6.49 20.45 13.22
N ARG A 415 5.73 19.68 12.42
CA ARG A 415 4.28 19.35 12.61
C ARG A 415 3.28 20.46 12.27
N GLU A 416 3.72 21.62 11.77
CA GLU A 416 2.80 22.64 11.25
C GLU A 416 2.38 22.29 9.81
N LEU A 417 1.08 22.37 9.50
CA LEU A 417 0.55 22.07 8.16
C LEU A 417 0.74 23.27 7.23
N GLU A 418 1.22 23.01 6.02
CA GLU A 418 1.24 23.97 4.91
C GLU A 418 -0.08 23.86 4.16
N THR A 419 -0.97 24.85 4.32
CA THR A 419 -2.28 24.88 3.66
C THR A 419 -2.24 25.50 2.26
N ASP A 420 -1.04 25.73 1.72
CA ASP A 420 -0.80 26.22 0.36
C ASP A 420 -0.25 25.13 -0.58
N LYS A 421 -0.07 23.90 -0.07
CA LYS A 421 0.45 22.77 -0.85
C LYS A 421 -0.07 21.43 -0.34
N PHE A 422 -0.41 20.51 -1.23
CA PHE A 422 -0.71 19.12 -0.88
C PHE A 422 0.55 18.30 -0.62
N ASP A 423 0.43 17.25 0.19
CA ASP A 423 1.50 16.29 0.46
C ASP A 423 1.91 15.60 -0.84
N ILE A 424 3.22 15.49 -1.08
CA ILE A 424 3.77 14.89 -2.31
C ILE A 424 3.37 13.42 -2.49
N ASN A 425 2.98 12.74 -1.41
CA ASN A 425 2.60 11.34 -1.43
C ASN A 425 1.10 11.12 -1.65
N THR A 426 0.31 12.19 -1.82
CA THR A 426 -1.14 12.10 -2.03
C THR A 426 -1.52 12.59 -3.43
N PRO A 427 -2.09 11.73 -4.30
CA PRO A 427 -2.53 12.15 -5.64
C PRO A 427 -3.77 13.05 -5.56
N ASP A 428 -3.90 13.97 -6.53
CA ASP A 428 -4.88 15.05 -6.57
C ASP A 428 -5.57 15.27 -7.93
N HIS A 429 -5.40 14.36 -8.91
CA HIS A 429 -5.86 14.55 -10.30
C HIS A 429 -7.39 14.52 -10.46
N ALA A 430 -8.04 13.50 -9.91
CA ALA A 430 -9.50 13.40 -9.87
C ALA A 430 -10.11 14.47 -8.93
N PHE A 431 -9.43 14.80 -7.84
CA PHE A 431 -9.80 15.92 -6.96
C PHE A 431 -9.80 17.25 -7.74
N ASP A 432 -8.75 17.51 -8.52
CA ASP A 432 -8.59 18.72 -9.32
C ASP A 432 -9.60 18.79 -10.46
N ALA A 433 -9.81 17.69 -11.20
CA ALA A 433 -10.86 17.59 -12.20
C ALA A 433 -12.24 17.84 -11.57
N GLY A 434 -12.54 17.23 -10.43
CA GLY A 434 -13.78 17.49 -9.68
C GLY A 434 -13.91 18.95 -9.24
N ALA A 435 -12.84 19.56 -8.76
CA ALA A 435 -12.82 20.96 -8.34
C ALA A 435 -13.09 21.90 -9.53
N ASP A 436 -12.50 21.63 -10.69
CA ASP A 436 -12.65 22.45 -11.89
C ASP A 436 -14.11 22.49 -12.36
N VAL A 437 -14.83 21.35 -12.34
CA VAL A 437 -16.26 21.33 -12.66
C VAL A 437 -17.12 21.94 -11.56
N LEU A 438 -16.79 21.72 -10.28
CA LEU A 438 -17.53 22.28 -9.14
C LEU A 438 -17.48 23.81 -9.09
N GLN A 439 -16.39 24.43 -9.56
CA GLN A 439 -16.27 25.88 -9.67
C GLN A 439 -17.23 26.50 -10.70
N GLU A 440 -17.67 25.73 -11.69
CA GLU A 440 -18.51 26.20 -12.80
C GLU A 440 -19.97 25.75 -12.68
N ILE A 441 -20.20 24.58 -12.09
CA ILE A 441 -21.51 23.97 -12.09
C ILE A 441 -22.47 24.63 -11.09
N GLY A 442 -23.66 24.90 -11.58
CA GLY A 442 -24.77 25.47 -10.81
C GLY A 442 -26.05 25.41 -11.61
N ILE A 443 -27.17 25.72 -10.94
CA ILE A 443 -28.47 25.88 -11.57
C ILE A 443 -28.37 27.11 -12.47
N LEU A 444 -28.60 26.95 -13.78
CA LEU A 444 -28.70 28.11 -14.66
C LEU A 444 -29.93 28.92 -14.24
N PRO A 445 -29.85 30.26 -14.22
CA PRO A 445 -31.04 31.08 -14.01
C PRO A 445 -32.11 30.69 -15.05
N PRO A 446 -33.41 30.80 -14.72
CA PRO A 446 -34.47 30.49 -15.66
C PRO A 446 -34.24 31.23 -16.98
N ASP A 447 -34.31 30.51 -18.09
CA ASP A 447 -34.24 31.13 -19.40
C ASP A 447 -35.55 31.86 -19.70
N TYR A 448 -35.60 33.14 -19.32
CA TYR A 448 -36.73 34.02 -19.61
C TYR A 448 -36.82 34.43 -21.08
N SER A 449 -35.90 33.98 -21.95
CA SER A 449 -35.98 34.24 -23.39
C SER A 449 -37.03 33.38 -24.08
N TYR A 450 -37.46 32.28 -23.44
CA TYR A 450 -38.56 31.46 -23.93
C TYR A 450 -39.88 32.22 -23.83
N ARG A 451 -40.39 32.69 -24.97
CA ARG A 451 -41.76 33.18 -25.12
C ARG A 451 -42.61 32.06 -25.73
N PRO A 452 -43.52 31.42 -24.98
CA PRO A 452 -44.46 30.49 -25.58
C PRO A 452 -45.25 31.22 -26.66
N GLN A 453 -45.48 30.58 -27.81
CA GLN A 453 -46.43 31.12 -28.79
C GLN A 453 -47.81 31.13 -28.15
N ILE A 454 -48.35 32.33 -27.93
CA ILE A 454 -49.75 32.51 -27.56
C ILE A 454 -50.55 32.13 -28.79
N VAL A 455 -51.11 30.92 -28.79
CA VAL A 455 -52.18 30.56 -29.73
C VAL A 455 -53.44 31.19 -29.14
N GLU A 456 -53.85 32.35 -29.66
CA GLU A 456 -55.19 32.87 -29.42
C GLU A 456 -56.19 31.91 -30.04
N SER A 457 -56.67 30.93 -29.28
CA SER A 457 -57.91 30.23 -29.62
C SER A 457 -59.04 31.23 -29.38
N GLY A 458 -59.39 31.98 -30.42
CA GLY A 458 -60.60 32.79 -30.43
C GLY A 458 -61.80 31.89 -30.16
N TRP A 459 -62.46 32.11 -29.03
CA TRP A 459 -63.84 31.69 -28.85
C TRP A 459 -64.69 32.74 -29.59
N ASN A 460 -65.05 32.43 -30.83
CA ASN A 460 -66.16 33.11 -31.52
C ASN A 460 -67.48 32.44 -31.16
#